data_AF-A0A835CJ51-F1
#
_entry.id   AF-A0A835CJ51-F1
#
_cell.length_a   1.000
_cell.length_b   1.000
_cell.length_c   1.000
_cell.angle_alpha   90.00
_cell.angle_beta   90.00
_cell.angle_gamma   90.00
#
_symmetry.space_group_name_H-M   'P 1'
#
loop_
_entity.id
_entity.type
_entity.pdbx_description
1 polymer ?
#
loop_
_entity_poly.entity_id
_entity_poly.type
_entity_poly.pdbx_seq_one_letter_code
_entity_poly.pdbx_strand_id
1 'polypeptide(L)'
;MATSSLSNSSLFIYLLAIICALASFSSVTPTDHIVGANRGWNPGINYTLWSNNQTFYVGDLISFRYQKNQYNVFEVNQTGYDNCTTEGATGNWSKGKDFIPLNEAKSLVWMWLDLANVLL
;
A
#
# COMPACT_ATOMS: atom_id res chain seq x y z
N MET A 1 17.25 -33.07 41.42
CA MET A 1 16.75 -32.44 40.19
C MET A 1 17.03 -33.43 39.06
N ALA A 2 16.02 -34.19 38.63
CA ALA A 2 16.22 -35.27 37.66
C ALA A 2 16.43 -34.67 36.26
N THR A 3 17.62 -34.84 35.69
CA THR A 3 17.89 -34.49 34.30
C THR A 3 17.35 -35.62 33.43
N SER A 4 16.13 -35.47 32.91
CA SER A 4 15.55 -36.40 31.95
C SER A 4 16.41 -36.41 30.68
N SER A 5 17.07 -37.53 30.39
CA SER A 5 17.82 -37.74 29.15
C SER A 5 16.82 -37.81 27.98
N LEU A 6 16.84 -36.81 27.12
CA LEU A 6 16.06 -36.82 25.89
C LEU A 6 16.62 -37.90 24.96
N SER A 7 15.76 -38.80 24.47
CA SER A 7 16.18 -39.85 23.54
C SER A 7 16.58 -39.24 22.18
N ASN A 8 17.45 -39.92 21.43
CA ASN A 8 17.87 -39.47 20.10
C ASN A 8 16.67 -39.24 19.14
N SER A 9 15.59 -40.01 19.30
CA SER A 9 14.35 -39.83 18.54
C SER A 9 13.61 -38.56 18.93
N SER A 10 13.57 -38.23 20.23
CA SER A 10 12.98 -36.99 20.75
C SER A 10 13.76 -35.76 20.26
N LEU A 11 15.09 -35.84 20.23
CA LEU A 11 15.96 -34.79 19.70
C LEU A 11 15.72 -34.56 18.20
N PHE A 12 15.53 -35.62 17.42
CA PHE A 12 15.25 -35.52 15.99
C PHE A 12 13.91 -34.83 15.71
N ILE A 13 12.86 -35.16 16.49
CA ILE A 13 11.54 -34.52 16.38
C ILE A 13 11.62 -33.02 16.71
N TYR A 14 12.34 -32.65 17.77
CA TYR A 14 12.56 -31.24 18.12
C TYR A 14 13.33 -30.48 17.04
N LEU A 15 14.36 -31.09 16.45
CA LEU A 15 15.13 -30.50 15.36
C LEU A 15 14.23 -30.23 14.14
N LEU A 16 13.38 -31.20 13.78
CA LEU A 16 12.45 -31.10 12.67
C LEU A 16 11.40 -29.99 12.90
N ALA A 17 10.87 -29.88 14.13
CA ALA A 17 9.92 -28.83 14.50
C ALA A 17 10.54 -27.42 14.40
N ILE A 18 11.80 -27.25 14.80
CA ILE A 18 12.52 -25.98 14.69
C ILE A 18 12.76 -25.60 13.22
N ILE A 19 13.12 -26.56 12.37
CA ILE A 19 13.30 -26.34 10.92
C ILE A 19 11.98 -25.92 10.26
N CYS A 20 10.85 -26.57 10.60
CA CYS A 20 9.53 -26.17 10.11
C CYS A 20 9.12 -24.76 10.57
N ALA A 21 9.43 -24.39 11.82
CA ALA A 21 9.17 -23.05 12.34
C ALA A 21 9.98 -21.98 11.58
N LEU A 22 11.25 -22.26 11.28
CA LEU A 22 12.12 -21.36 10.51
C LEU A 22 11.72 -21.28 9.03
N ALA A 23 11.10 -22.31 8.46
CA ALA A 23 10.59 -22.28 7.09
C ALA A 23 9.30 -21.44 6.92
N SER A 24 8.69 -21.02 8.02
CA SER A 24 7.42 -20.28 8.02
C SER A 24 7.58 -18.77 7.80
N PHE A 25 8.82 -18.26 7.73
CA PHE A 25 9.06 -16.85 7.44
C PHE A 25 8.90 -16.58 5.94
N SER A 26 7.68 -16.23 5.52
CA SER A 26 7.46 -15.64 4.21
C SER A 26 8.10 -14.26 4.16
N SER A 27 9.12 -14.08 3.32
CA SER A 27 9.63 -12.75 2.99
C SER A 27 8.55 -11.97 2.23
N VAL A 28 7.94 -10.98 2.89
CA VAL A 28 7.00 -10.06 2.23
C VAL A 28 7.84 -9.01 1.52
N THR A 29 7.85 -9.06 0.18
CA THR A 29 8.43 -7.99 -0.64
C THR A 29 7.38 -6.89 -0.81
N PRO A 30 7.74 -5.61 -0.59
CA PRO A 30 6.85 -4.48 -0.86
C PRO A 30 6.26 -4.54 -2.27
N THR A 31 4.96 -4.35 -2.39
CA THR A 31 4.25 -4.28 -3.66
C THR A 31 4.14 -2.83 -4.12
N ASP A 32 4.39 -2.58 -5.41
CA ASP A 32 4.13 -1.28 -6.05
C ASP A 32 2.74 -1.28 -6.71
N HIS A 33 1.79 -0.60 -6.08
CA HIS A 33 0.45 -0.40 -6.59
C HIS A 33 0.38 0.84 -7.47
N ILE A 34 0.38 0.62 -8.78
CA ILE A 34 0.21 1.70 -9.76
C ILE A 34 -1.26 2.09 -9.80
N VAL A 35 -1.58 3.33 -9.42
CA VAL A 35 -2.94 3.87 -9.41
C VAL A 35 -3.50 3.86 -10.84
N GLY A 36 -4.67 3.24 -11.01
CA GLY A 36 -5.28 3.06 -12.34
C GLY A 36 -4.58 2.02 -13.23
N ALA A 37 -3.66 1.23 -12.67
CA ALA A 37 -2.91 0.16 -13.36
C ALA A 37 -2.22 0.68 -14.63
N ASN A 38 -2.51 0.09 -15.79
CA ASN A 38 -1.93 0.49 -17.08
C ASN A 38 -2.42 1.85 -17.58
N ARG A 39 -3.51 2.39 -17.02
CA ARG A 39 -4.07 3.69 -17.43
C ARG A 39 -3.55 4.86 -16.62
N GLY A 40 -2.89 4.60 -15.49
CA GLY A 40 -2.31 5.64 -14.65
C GLY A 40 -3.33 6.57 -13.99
N TRP A 41 -2.84 7.74 -13.61
CA TRP A 41 -3.62 8.81 -12.97
C TRP A 41 -4.18 9.75 -14.04
N ASN A 42 -5.42 9.50 -14.45
CA ASN A 42 -6.10 10.09 -15.59
C ASN A 42 -7.63 10.13 -15.36
N PRO A 43 -8.34 11.09 -15.97
CA PRO A 43 -9.79 11.15 -15.91
C PRO A 43 -10.45 9.96 -16.65
N GLY A 44 -11.67 9.63 -16.26
CA GLY A 44 -12.45 8.53 -16.88
C GLY A 44 -12.07 7.13 -16.42
N ILE A 45 -11.24 7.01 -15.38
CA ILE A 45 -10.89 5.74 -14.73
C ILE A 45 -11.77 5.55 -13.50
N ASN A 46 -12.29 4.34 -13.32
CA ASN A 46 -13.01 3.98 -12.11
C ASN A 46 -12.02 3.56 -11.02
N TYR A 47 -11.59 4.54 -10.20
CA TYR A 47 -10.64 4.30 -9.12
C TYR A 47 -11.22 3.50 -7.96
N THR A 48 -12.54 3.55 -7.73
CA THR A 48 -13.23 2.70 -6.76
C THR A 48 -13.11 1.22 -7.13
N LEU A 49 -13.31 0.89 -8.42
CA LEU A 49 -13.13 -0.48 -8.90
C LEU A 49 -11.66 -0.92 -8.81
N TRP A 50 -10.73 -0.03 -9.15
CA TRP A 50 -9.29 -0.31 -9.05
C TRP A 50 -8.89 -0.61 -7.60
N SER A 51 -9.22 0.27 -6.66
CA SER A 51 -8.86 0.14 -5.24
C SER A 51 -9.49 -1.07 -4.58
N ASN A 52 -10.75 -1.39 -4.90
CA ASN A 52 -11.42 -2.61 -4.42
C ASN A 52 -10.75 -3.90 -4.89
N ASN A 53 -9.99 -3.86 -5.99
CA ASN A 53 -9.24 -5.00 -6.51
C ASN A 53 -7.77 -5.01 -6.05
N GLN A 54 -7.40 -4.14 -5.10
CA GLN A 54 -6.08 -4.11 -4.47
C GLN A 54 -6.19 -4.51 -3.01
N THR A 55 -5.13 -5.14 -2.51
CA THR A 55 -4.91 -5.34 -1.07
C THR A 55 -3.65 -4.58 -0.70
N PHE A 56 -3.76 -3.62 0.20
CA PHE A 56 -2.65 -2.77 0.62
C PHE A 56 -2.12 -3.22 1.98
N TYR A 57 -0.80 -3.33 2.09
CA TYR A 57 -0.11 -3.62 3.34
C TYR A 57 0.80 -2.47 3.74
N VAL A 58 1.06 -2.36 5.05
CA VAL A 58 2.10 -1.46 5.56
C VAL A 58 3.45 -1.91 5.00
N GLY A 59 4.17 -0.97 4.40
CA GLY A 59 5.43 -1.21 3.69
C GLY A 59 5.29 -1.21 2.17
N ASP A 60 4.07 -1.27 1.61
CA ASP A 60 3.83 -1.17 0.18
C ASP A 60 4.05 0.26 -0.36
N LEU A 61 4.07 0.40 -1.68
CA LEU A 61 4.21 1.66 -2.41
C LEU A 61 2.95 1.93 -3.23
N ILE A 62 2.45 3.16 -3.18
CA ILE A 62 1.45 3.68 -4.11
C ILE A 62 2.14 4.56 -5.14
N SER A 63 2.02 4.19 -6.41
CA SER A 63 2.62 4.92 -7.53
C SER A 63 1.58 5.68 -8.33
N PHE A 64 1.75 7.00 -8.40
CA PHE A 64 1.00 7.86 -9.29
C PHE A 64 1.82 8.14 -10.55
N ARG A 65 1.25 7.80 -11.70
CA ARG A 65 1.89 7.98 -13.02
C ARG A 65 0.98 8.80 -13.92
N TYR A 66 1.44 9.98 -14.32
CA TYR A 66 0.68 10.93 -15.12
C TYR A 66 1.61 11.86 -15.91
N GLN A 67 1.07 12.55 -16.92
CA GLN A 67 1.85 13.54 -17.64
C GLN A 67 2.17 14.72 -16.72
N LYS A 68 3.46 15.02 -16.58
CA LYS A 68 3.95 16.13 -15.77
C LYS A 68 3.30 17.44 -16.24
N ASN A 69 2.95 18.31 -15.29
CA ASN A 69 2.24 19.59 -15.49
C ASN A 69 0.77 19.47 -15.94
N GLN A 70 0.25 18.27 -16.20
CA GLN A 70 -1.17 18.09 -16.55
C GLN A 70 -2.03 17.81 -15.32
N TYR A 71 -1.50 17.04 -14.38
CA TYR A 71 -2.18 16.64 -13.16
C TYR A 71 -1.25 16.80 -11.95
N ASN A 72 -1.85 16.78 -10.76
CA ASN A 72 -1.16 16.74 -9.48
C ASN A 72 -1.86 15.71 -8.59
N VAL A 73 -1.23 15.37 -7.48
CA VAL A 73 -1.78 14.48 -6.46
C VAL A 73 -1.74 15.22 -5.13
N PHE A 74 -2.89 15.36 -4.49
CA PHE A 74 -3.02 15.90 -3.14
C PHE A 74 -3.56 14.82 -2.21
N GLU A 75 -2.91 14.62 -1.07
CA GLU A 75 -3.48 13.83 0.04
C GLU A 75 -4.35 14.76 0.88
N VAL A 76 -5.61 14.41 1.04
CA VAL A 76 -6.61 15.20 1.77
C VAL A 76 -7.39 14.32 2.75
N ASN A 77 -8.19 14.95 3.60
CA ASN A 77 -9.21 14.26 4.38
C ASN A 77 -10.52 14.14 3.57
N GLN A 78 -11.49 13.38 4.10
CA GLN A 78 -12.79 13.18 3.44
C GLN A 78 -13.52 14.50 3.18
N THR A 79 -13.46 15.46 4.11
CA THR A 79 -14.14 16.75 3.93
C THR A 79 -13.53 17.60 2.83
N GLY A 80 -12.20 17.60 2.73
CA GLY A 80 -11.48 18.25 1.64
C GLY A 80 -11.85 17.64 0.30
N TYR A 81 -11.96 16.32 0.28
CA TYR A 81 -12.43 15.56 -0.86
C TYR A 81 -13.84 15.93 -1.32
N ASP A 82 -14.83 15.85 -0.42
CA ASP A 82 -16.24 16.09 -0.71
C ASP A 82 -16.47 17.54 -1.19
N ASN A 83 -15.70 18.49 -0.67
CA ASN A 83 -15.77 19.90 -1.05
C ASN A 83 -14.82 20.30 -2.20
N CYS A 84 -14.08 19.36 -2.78
CA CYS A 84 -13.05 19.61 -3.80
C CYS A 84 -12.03 20.68 -3.40
N THR A 85 -11.62 20.71 -2.13
CA THR A 85 -10.64 21.67 -1.59
C THR A 85 -9.36 20.96 -1.14
N THR A 86 -8.23 21.64 -1.34
CA THR A 86 -6.92 21.24 -0.80
C THR A 86 -6.56 21.98 0.47
N GLU A 87 -7.50 22.72 1.05
CA GLU A 87 -7.33 23.33 2.36
C GLU A 87 -7.10 22.22 3.40
N GLY A 88 -5.94 22.24 4.05
CA GLY A 88 -5.53 21.19 4.97
C GLY A 88 -4.97 19.92 4.30
N ALA A 89 -4.61 19.98 3.01
CA ALA A 89 -3.90 18.88 2.36
C ALA A 89 -2.59 18.55 3.10
N THR A 90 -2.39 17.27 3.37
CA THR A 90 -1.22 16.75 4.11
C THR A 90 -0.05 16.41 3.20
N GLY A 91 -0.28 16.34 1.89
CA GLY A 91 0.75 16.05 0.90
C GLY A 91 0.40 16.59 -0.49
N ASN A 92 1.44 16.89 -1.28
CA ASN A 92 1.33 17.35 -2.66
C ASN A 92 2.47 16.74 -3.49
N TRP A 93 2.12 16.15 -4.64
CA TRP A 93 3.05 15.59 -5.60
C TRP A 93 2.70 16.02 -7.02
N SER A 94 3.72 16.42 -7.78
CA SER A 94 3.58 17.01 -9.12
C SER A 94 4.68 16.57 -10.10
N LYS A 95 5.42 15.49 -9.79
CA LYS A 95 6.57 15.07 -10.62
C LYS A 95 6.16 14.26 -11.85
N GLY A 96 4.91 13.78 -11.91
CA GLY A 96 4.39 12.91 -12.98
C GLY A 96 4.71 11.43 -12.78
N LYS A 97 5.66 11.11 -11.90
CA LYS A 97 5.94 9.76 -11.43
C LYS A 97 6.29 9.83 -9.95
N ASP A 98 5.26 9.75 -9.13
CA ASP A 98 5.37 9.92 -7.69
C ASP A 98 5.14 8.59 -6.98
N PHE A 99 5.97 8.32 -5.99
CA PHE A 99 5.94 7.10 -5.20
C PHE A 99 5.69 7.48 -3.74
N ILE A 100 4.62 6.95 -3.16
CA ILE A 100 4.18 7.25 -1.80
C ILE A 100 4.23 5.95 -0.99
N PRO A 101 5.12 5.83 0.01
CA PRO A 101 5.18 4.65 0.86
C PRO A 101 4.01 4.62 1.85
N LEU A 102 3.42 3.44 2.03
CA LEU A 102 2.37 3.18 3.01
C LEU A 102 3.00 2.80 4.36
N ASN A 103 3.36 3.79 5.15
CA ASN A 103 4.03 3.57 6.43
C ASN A 103 3.08 3.19 7.58
N GLU A 104 1.80 3.44 7.43
CA GLU A 104 0.79 3.27 8.47
C GLU A 104 -0.50 2.69 7.88
N ALA A 105 -1.19 1.87 8.67
CA ALA A 105 -2.51 1.36 8.32
C ALA A 105 -3.55 2.45 8.56
N LYS A 106 -3.76 3.30 7.56
CA LYS A 106 -4.77 4.36 7.57
C LYS A 106 -5.53 4.43 6.24
N SER A 107 -6.76 4.92 6.30
CA SER A 107 -7.51 5.31 5.10
C SER A 107 -6.94 6.61 4.56
N LEU A 108 -6.49 6.58 3.31
CA LEU A 108 -5.90 7.70 2.59
C LEU A 108 -6.82 8.11 1.45
N VAL A 109 -6.98 9.41 1.26
CA VAL A 109 -7.79 9.96 0.16
C VAL A 109 -6.89 10.87 -0.67
N TRP A 110 -6.88 10.63 -1.98
CA TRP A 110 -6.10 11.41 -2.94
C TRP A 110 -7.00 12.05 -3.99
N MET A 111 -6.73 13.30 -4.35
CA MET A 111 -7.42 14.02 -5.42
C MET A 111 -6.44 14.75 -6.34
N TRP A 112 -6.84 15.02 -7.58
CA TRP A 112 -6.19 16.03 -8.42
C TRP A 112 -7.04 17.30 -8.46
N LEU A 113 -6.39 18.47 -8.44
CA LEU A 113 -7.07 19.74 -8.68
C LEU A 113 -7.01 20.07 -10.18
N ASP A 114 -8.00 19.61 -10.93
CA ASP A 114 -8.54 20.31 -12.09
C ASP A 114 -9.84 19.62 -12.55
N LEU A 115 -10.90 20.42 -12.64
CA LEU A 115 -12.24 20.09 -13.16
C LEU A 115 -12.91 18.81 -12.61
N ALA A 116 -13.89 19.01 -11.73
CA ALA A 116 -15.07 18.17 -11.52
C ALA A 116 -14.86 16.66 -11.66
N ASN A 117 -14.90 15.98 -10.50
CA ASN A 117 -14.94 14.53 -10.27
C ASN A 117 -13.60 13.94 -9.85
N VAL A 118 -13.51 13.66 -8.55
CA VAL A 118 -12.86 12.44 -8.08
C VAL A 118 -13.87 11.79 -7.10
N LEU A 119 -14.12 10.47 -7.25
CA LEU A 119 -14.76 9.59 -6.25
C LEU A 119 -13.77 8.50 -5.79
N LEU A 120 -13.51 8.43 -4.49
CA LEU A 120 -12.72 7.48 -3.70
C LEU A 120 -13.01 7.77 -2.22
#